data_AF-A0A7C3CJR8-F1
#
_entry.id   AF-A0A7C3CJR8-F1
#
_cell.length_a   1.000
_cell.length_b   1.000
_cell.length_c   1.000
_cell.angle_alpha   90.00
_cell.angle_beta   90.00
_cell.angle_gamma   90.00
#
_symmetry.space_group_name_H-M   'P 1'
#
loop_
_entity.id
_entity.type
_entity.pdbx_description
1 polymer ?
#
loop_
_entity_poly.entity_id
_entity_poly.type
_entity_poly.pdbx_seq_one_letter_code
_entity_poly.pdbx_strand_id
1 'polypeptide(L)'
;MQWLPLLDTVAYTLGYIDTPPVRGEAQNELLALVLMAQATAQLEGGNSAEAIPLLAEAVDIATPHSPMLAAQLMGTLADIRREVEGSNYAIVEQYQAALKLLEQSELSEDKAGLWLNLGIAFQEMSQGRRATLIEAVKAYQAALYTFKKETHPELFALAQTNLALAYLTMPMREASDQLRKGIAVQSLREALTVYRPDTHPEQWSSAQLNLANALQYLPSTHPVENLTQAVELYEEILSMRSPINDPLGFSRIEANQANALAHLGIFSHAKQKAQRALSVFKLYGEVDSAESLHALLDQIAEKEQQEQA
;
A
#
# COMPACT_ATOMS: atom_id res chain seq x y z
N MET A 1 -19.99 -26.46 34.16
CA MET A 1 -20.78 -25.21 34.04
C MET A 1 -20.51 -24.70 32.64
N GLN A 2 -21.48 -24.81 31.72
CA GLN A 2 -21.26 -24.69 30.27
C GLN A 2 -20.87 -23.28 29.77
N TRP A 3 -20.94 -22.25 30.64
CA TRP A 3 -20.72 -20.85 30.27
C TRP A 3 -19.30 -20.32 30.55
N LEU A 4 -18.43 -21.11 31.18
CA LEU A 4 -17.08 -20.65 31.53
C LEU A 4 -16.27 -20.18 30.31
N PRO A 5 -16.22 -20.92 29.18
CA PRO A 5 -15.47 -20.44 28.02
C PRO A 5 -16.00 -19.13 27.46
N LEU A 6 -17.32 -18.91 27.44
CA LEU A 6 -17.90 -17.65 26.98
C LEU A 6 -17.54 -16.48 27.90
N LEU A 7 -17.65 -16.69 29.22
CA LEU A 7 -17.27 -15.67 30.20
C LEU A 7 -15.79 -15.32 30.09
N ASP A 8 -14.93 -16.34 29.99
CA ASP A 8 -13.48 -16.17 29.89
C ASP A 8 -13.09 -15.49 28.58
N THR A 9 -13.72 -15.84 27.45
CA THR A 9 -13.51 -15.15 26.17
C THR A 9 -13.84 -13.67 26.29
N VAL A 10 -15.02 -13.32 26.84
CA VAL A 10 -15.41 -11.92 27.03
C VAL A 10 -14.48 -11.20 28.01
N ALA A 11 -14.13 -11.85 29.12
CA ALA A 11 -13.23 -11.27 30.11
C ALA A 11 -11.84 -11.00 29.53
N TYR A 12 -11.30 -11.91 28.72
CA TYR A 12 -10.02 -11.74 28.05
C TYR A 12 -10.08 -10.62 27.01
N THR A 13 -11.08 -10.62 26.12
CA THR A 13 -11.24 -9.57 25.09
C THR A 13 -11.41 -8.17 25.68
N LEU A 14 -12.00 -8.05 26.88
CA LEU A 14 -12.14 -6.77 27.60
C LEU A 14 -10.94 -6.43 28.50
N GLY A 15 -9.92 -7.28 28.57
CA GLY A 15 -8.73 -7.06 29.40
C GLY A 15 -8.95 -7.24 30.90
N TYR A 16 -9.98 -7.98 31.32
CA TYR A 16 -10.21 -8.34 32.73
C TYR A 16 -9.36 -9.53 33.19
N ILE A 17 -8.88 -10.34 32.26
CA ILE A 17 -7.91 -11.42 32.50
C ILE A 17 -6.84 -11.40 31.42
N ASP A 18 -5.61 -11.77 31.78
CA ASP A 18 -4.46 -11.76 30.85
C ASP A 18 -4.25 -13.11 30.15
N THR A 19 -4.88 -14.17 30.65
CA THR A 19 -4.75 -15.52 30.09
C THR A 19 -5.85 -15.78 29.06
N PRO A 20 -5.51 -16.21 27.84
CA PRO A 20 -6.53 -16.53 26.84
C PRO A 20 -7.43 -17.68 27.31
N PRO A 21 -8.70 -17.70 26.89
CA PRO A 21 -9.65 -18.73 27.29
C PRO A 21 -9.20 -20.12 26.86
N VAL A 22 -9.49 -21.15 27.68
CA VAL A 22 -9.25 -22.55 27.32
C VAL A 22 -10.45 -23.15 26.57
N ARG A 23 -10.21 -24.16 25.72
CA ARG A 23 -11.27 -24.81 24.91
C ARG A 23 -12.45 -25.31 25.76
N GLY A 24 -12.17 -25.99 26.87
CA GLY A 24 -13.20 -26.52 27.77
C GLY A 24 -14.24 -27.38 27.05
N GLU A 25 -15.52 -27.12 27.31
CA GLU A 25 -16.68 -27.75 26.65
C GLU A 25 -17.20 -26.93 25.45
N ALA A 26 -16.47 -25.91 24.99
CA ALA A 26 -16.91 -25.05 23.90
C ALA A 26 -17.09 -25.84 22.59
N GLN A 27 -18.13 -25.50 21.83
CA GLN A 27 -18.44 -26.10 20.53
C GLN A 27 -18.83 -25.01 19.54
N ASN A 28 -18.75 -25.33 18.24
CA ASN A 28 -19.22 -24.49 17.14
C ASN A 28 -18.66 -23.05 17.25
N GLU A 29 -19.51 -22.03 17.11
CA GLU A 29 -19.12 -20.62 17.15
C GLU A 29 -18.32 -20.25 18.42
N LEU A 30 -18.71 -20.77 19.59
CA LEU A 30 -18.00 -20.46 20.83
C LEU A 30 -16.57 -21.02 20.80
N LEU A 31 -16.38 -22.23 20.25
CA LEU A 31 -15.04 -22.80 20.12
C LEU A 31 -14.20 -22.01 19.11
N ALA A 32 -14.80 -21.57 18.00
CA ALA A 32 -14.11 -20.71 17.04
C ALA A 32 -13.67 -19.37 17.67
N LEU A 33 -14.51 -18.76 18.52
CA LEU A 33 -14.16 -17.53 19.25
C LEU A 33 -13.06 -17.76 20.30
N VAL A 34 -13.07 -18.89 21.00
CA VAL A 34 -11.98 -19.27 21.92
C VAL A 34 -10.66 -19.43 21.16
N LEU A 35 -10.67 -20.12 20.02
CA LEU A 35 -9.48 -20.30 19.18
C LEU A 35 -8.98 -18.97 18.60
N MET A 36 -9.89 -18.08 18.20
CA MET A 36 -9.54 -16.73 17.76
C MET A 36 -8.85 -15.95 18.89
N ALA A 37 -9.37 -15.97 20.11
CA ALA A 37 -8.75 -15.31 21.26
C ALA A 37 -7.35 -15.88 21.57
N GLN A 38 -7.18 -17.20 21.48
CA GLN A 38 -5.86 -17.85 21.62
C GLN A 38 -4.91 -17.42 20.49
N ALA A 39 -5.39 -17.31 19.25
CA ALA A 39 -4.59 -16.83 18.13
C ALA A 39 -4.17 -15.37 18.32
N THR A 40 -5.06 -14.50 18.78
CA THR A 40 -4.74 -13.11 19.12
C THR A 40 -3.63 -13.03 20.17
N ALA A 41 -3.69 -13.84 21.24
CA ALA A 41 -2.63 -13.91 22.23
C ALA A 41 -1.28 -14.30 21.63
N GLN A 42 -1.26 -15.24 20.67
CA GLN A 42 -0.04 -15.61 19.95
C GLN A 42 0.48 -14.47 19.08
N LEU A 43 -0.40 -13.75 18.37
CA LEU A 43 -0.02 -12.60 17.55
C LEU A 43 0.56 -11.45 18.39
N GLU A 44 -0.04 -11.15 19.54
CA GLU A 44 0.49 -10.17 20.51
C GLU A 44 1.88 -10.57 21.03
N GLY A 45 2.11 -11.88 21.17
CA GLY A 45 3.42 -12.46 21.50
C GLY A 45 4.41 -12.52 20.32
N GLY A 46 4.03 -12.09 19.11
CA GLY A 46 4.84 -12.17 17.90
C GLY A 46 4.95 -13.58 17.28
N ASN A 47 4.13 -14.53 17.72
CA ASN A 47 4.16 -15.93 17.31
C ASN A 47 3.16 -16.22 16.18
N SER A 48 3.29 -15.53 15.04
CA SER A 48 2.34 -15.68 13.92
C SER A 48 2.24 -17.11 13.39
N ALA A 49 3.33 -17.90 13.47
CA ALA A 49 3.33 -19.31 13.09
C ALA A 49 2.41 -20.18 13.96
N GLU A 50 2.25 -19.85 15.24
CA GLU A 50 1.35 -20.56 16.17
C GLU A 50 -0.10 -20.05 16.07
N ALA A 51 -0.30 -18.80 15.66
CA ALA A 51 -1.63 -18.24 15.42
C ALA A 51 -2.34 -18.84 14.19
N ILE A 52 -1.59 -19.11 13.12
CA ILE A 52 -2.11 -19.65 11.85
C ILE A 52 -2.91 -20.95 12.03
N PRO A 53 -2.39 -22.03 12.67
CA PRO A 53 -3.16 -23.26 12.84
C PRO A 53 -4.39 -23.08 13.73
N LEU A 54 -4.34 -22.19 14.72
CA LEU A 54 -5.50 -21.87 15.57
C LEU A 54 -6.61 -21.19 14.77
N LEU A 55 -6.27 -20.22 13.93
CA LEU A 55 -7.23 -19.55 13.04
C LEU A 55 -7.76 -20.51 11.97
N ALA A 56 -6.93 -21.39 11.42
CA ALA A 56 -7.37 -22.39 10.44
C ALA A 56 -8.42 -23.34 11.06
N GLU A 57 -8.15 -23.86 12.26
CA GLU A 57 -9.12 -24.68 12.99
C GLU A 57 -10.40 -23.89 13.31
N ALA A 58 -10.29 -22.61 13.69
CA ALA A 58 -11.44 -21.74 13.93
C ALA A 58 -12.30 -21.55 12.67
N VAL A 59 -11.68 -21.37 11.50
CA VAL A 59 -12.38 -21.28 10.20
C VAL A 59 -13.14 -22.57 9.91
N ASP A 60 -12.50 -23.73 10.07
CA ASP A 60 -13.13 -25.03 9.80
C ASP A 60 -14.34 -25.27 10.70
N ILE A 61 -14.24 -24.88 11.97
CA ILE A 61 -15.34 -24.98 12.94
C ILE A 61 -16.45 -23.98 12.63
N ALA A 62 -16.12 -22.74 12.27
CA ALA A 62 -17.12 -21.70 12.02
C ALA A 62 -17.88 -21.94 10.70
N THR A 63 -17.22 -22.45 9.65
CA THR A 63 -17.78 -22.57 8.30
C THR A 63 -19.18 -23.22 8.22
N PRO A 64 -19.45 -24.39 8.84
CA PRO A 64 -20.77 -25.02 8.77
C PRO A 64 -21.84 -24.36 9.66
N HIS A 65 -21.45 -23.47 10.58
CA HIS A 65 -22.35 -22.93 11.61
C HIS A 65 -22.62 -21.43 11.44
N SER A 66 -21.62 -20.68 10.95
CA SER A 66 -21.63 -19.24 10.88
C SER A 66 -20.80 -18.74 9.69
N PRO A 67 -21.42 -18.59 8.51
CA PRO A 67 -20.72 -18.10 7.31
C PRO A 67 -20.08 -16.72 7.51
N MET A 68 -20.68 -15.86 8.33
CA MET A 68 -20.18 -14.52 8.64
C MET A 68 -18.90 -14.59 9.48
N LEU A 69 -18.92 -15.33 10.59
CA LEU A 69 -17.73 -15.53 11.43
C LEU A 69 -16.62 -16.24 10.66
N ALA A 70 -16.97 -17.24 9.85
CA ALA A 70 -16.02 -17.94 8.99
C ALA A 70 -15.34 -16.97 8.01
N ALA A 71 -16.11 -16.10 7.33
CA ALA A 71 -15.55 -15.11 6.42
C ALA A 71 -14.58 -14.12 7.11
N GLN A 72 -14.94 -13.65 8.31
CA GLN A 72 -14.06 -12.78 9.10
C GLN A 72 -12.76 -13.49 9.48
N LEU A 73 -12.85 -14.72 10.02
CA LEU A 73 -11.69 -15.53 10.37
C LEU A 73 -10.83 -15.86 9.15
N MET A 74 -11.43 -16.12 7.99
CA MET A 74 -10.72 -16.35 6.73
C MET A 74 -9.96 -15.10 6.28
N GLY A 75 -10.55 -13.91 6.42
CA GLY A 75 -9.89 -12.64 6.14
C GLY A 75 -8.67 -12.43 7.04
N THR A 76 -8.85 -12.58 8.35
CA THR A 76 -7.76 -12.46 9.33
C THR A 76 -6.64 -13.47 9.06
N LEU A 77 -6.99 -14.74 8.83
CA LEU A 77 -6.01 -15.77 8.52
C LEU A 77 -5.25 -15.47 7.21
N ALA A 78 -5.95 -15.03 6.16
CA ALA A 78 -5.33 -14.67 4.90
C ALA A 78 -4.36 -13.48 5.06
N ASP A 79 -4.68 -12.52 5.93
CA ASP A 79 -3.82 -11.36 6.18
C ASP A 79 -2.53 -11.76 6.91
N ILE A 80 -2.65 -12.52 8.00
CA ILE A 80 -1.47 -13.03 8.73
C ILE A 80 -0.61 -13.91 7.83
N ARG A 81 -1.23 -14.78 7.01
CA ARG A 81 -0.48 -15.60 6.05
C ARG A 81 0.22 -14.75 4.99
N ARG A 82 -0.40 -13.65 4.52
CA ARG A 82 0.23 -12.72 3.56
C ARG A 82 1.47 -12.07 4.14
N GLU A 83 1.42 -11.66 5.40
CA GLU A 83 2.57 -11.04 6.08
C GLU A 83 3.71 -12.04 6.31
N VAL A 84 3.40 -13.30 6.65
CA VAL A 84 4.40 -14.33 6.95
C VAL A 84 4.97 -15.01 5.70
N GLU A 85 4.10 -15.38 4.76
CA GLU A 85 4.45 -16.20 3.59
C GLU A 85 4.66 -15.37 2.32
N GLY A 86 4.22 -14.10 2.33
CA GLY A 86 4.07 -13.28 1.13
C GLY A 86 2.81 -13.64 0.32
N SER A 87 2.36 -12.71 -0.51
CA SER A 87 1.19 -12.91 -1.37
C SER A 87 1.36 -14.03 -2.38
N ASN A 88 0.40 -14.95 -2.40
CA ASN A 88 0.35 -16.08 -3.32
C ASN A 88 -1.10 -16.41 -3.71
N TYR A 89 -1.28 -17.31 -4.69
CA TYR A 89 -2.61 -17.66 -5.20
C TYR A 89 -3.54 -18.27 -4.15
N ALA A 90 -3.01 -19.04 -3.19
CA ALA A 90 -3.83 -19.65 -2.14
C ALA A 90 -4.42 -18.59 -1.18
N ILE A 91 -3.67 -17.52 -0.90
CA ILE A 91 -4.15 -16.39 -0.09
C ILE A 91 -5.24 -15.60 -0.85
N VAL A 92 -5.05 -15.39 -2.16
CA VAL A 92 -6.08 -14.77 -3.01
C VAL A 92 -7.36 -15.59 -3.04
N GLU A 93 -7.26 -16.91 -3.21
CA GLU A 93 -8.41 -17.82 -3.16
C GLU A 93 -9.12 -17.77 -1.80
N GLN A 94 -8.37 -17.61 -0.71
CA GLN A 94 -8.92 -17.48 0.63
C GLN A 94 -9.73 -16.19 0.82
N TYR A 95 -9.22 -15.04 0.36
CA TYR A 95 -9.99 -13.79 0.35
C TYR A 95 -11.25 -13.89 -0.53
N GLN A 96 -11.14 -14.50 -1.71
CA GLN A 96 -12.28 -14.69 -2.61
C GLN A 96 -13.35 -15.60 -2.01
N ALA A 97 -12.93 -16.66 -1.30
CA ALA A 97 -13.85 -17.55 -0.60
C ALA A 97 -14.56 -16.83 0.57
N ALA A 98 -13.85 -15.99 1.33
CA ALA A 98 -14.44 -15.14 2.36
C ALA A 98 -15.49 -14.17 1.76
N LEU A 99 -15.15 -13.50 0.66
CA LEU A 99 -16.06 -12.61 -0.07
C LEU A 99 -17.31 -13.35 -0.57
N LYS A 100 -17.15 -14.59 -1.03
CA LYS A 100 -18.26 -15.44 -1.49
C LYS A 100 -19.21 -15.82 -0.35
N LEU A 101 -18.69 -16.11 0.85
CA LEU A 101 -19.53 -16.36 2.03
C LEU A 101 -20.37 -15.13 2.42
N LEU A 102 -19.88 -13.92 2.11
CA LEU A 102 -20.56 -12.66 2.39
C LEU A 102 -21.39 -12.11 1.22
N GLU A 103 -21.49 -12.82 0.09
CA GLU A 103 -22.11 -12.29 -1.14
C GLU A 103 -23.53 -11.74 -0.91
N GLN A 104 -24.34 -12.47 -0.13
CA GLN A 104 -25.72 -12.12 0.19
C GLN A 104 -25.88 -11.40 1.54
N SER A 105 -24.79 -11.04 2.21
CA SER A 105 -24.84 -10.35 3.50
C SER A 105 -24.87 -8.84 3.32
N GLU A 106 -25.42 -8.12 4.31
CA GLU A 106 -25.39 -6.65 4.37
C GLU A 106 -24.09 -6.09 4.99
N LEU A 107 -23.09 -6.96 5.24
CA LEU A 107 -21.80 -6.59 5.84
C LEU A 107 -20.91 -5.86 4.82
N SER A 108 -21.29 -4.64 4.47
CA SER A 108 -20.62 -3.84 3.45
C SER A 108 -19.20 -3.42 3.83
N GLU A 109 -18.94 -3.18 5.12
CA GLU A 109 -17.62 -2.81 5.64
C GLU A 109 -16.66 -4.01 5.67
N ASP A 110 -17.09 -5.18 6.19
CA ASP A 110 -16.27 -6.40 6.15
C ASP A 110 -15.90 -6.79 4.72
N LYS A 111 -16.86 -6.72 3.79
CA LYS A 111 -16.60 -6.95 2.36
C LYS A 111 -15.57 -5.98 1.81
N ALA A 112 -15.67 -4.69 2.17
CA ALA A 112 -14.73 -3.68 1.69
C ALA A 112 -13.31 -3.89 2.24
N GLY A 113 -13.17 -4.33 3.49
CA GLY A 113 -11.89 -4.74 4.07
C GLY A 113 -11.26 -5.91 3.32
N LEU A 114 -12.05 -6.95 3.03
CA LEU A 114 -11.60 -8.10 2.23
C LEU A 114 -11.20 -7.68 0.81
N TRP A 115 -11.96 -6.80 0.15
CA TRP A 115 -11.62 -6.27 -1.17
C TRP A 115 -10.32 -5.47 -1.15
N LEU A 116 -10.10 -4.63 -0.13
CA LEU A 116 -8.87 -3.86 0.02
C LEU A 116 -7.65 -4.77 0.13
N ASN A 117 -7.72 -5.77 1.03
CA ASN A 117 -6.62 -6.71 1.25
C ASN A 117 -6.39 -7.64 0.05
N LEU A 118 -7.45 -8.04 -0.66
CA LEU A 118 -7.34 -8.77 -1.92
C LEU A 118 -6.62 -7.94 -2.99
N GLY A 119 -6.90 -6.64 -3.06
CA GLY A 119 -6.20 -5.73 -3.97
C GLY A 119 -4.71 -5.64 -3.67
N ILE A 120 -4.35 -5.53 -2.39
CA ILE A 120 -2.94 -5.53 -1.93
C ILE A 120 -2.27 -6.84 -2.35
N ALA A 121 -2.93 -7.98 -2.11
CA ALA A 121 -2.39 -9.29 -2.46
C ALA A 121 -2.14 -9.45 -3.97
N PHE A 122 -3.08 -8.99 -4.81
CA PHE A 122 -2.89 -8.96 -6.25
C PHE A 122 -1.71 -8.08 -6.67
N GLN A 123 -1.57 -6.90 -6.06
CA GLN A 123 -0.51 -5.97 -6.40
C GLN A 123 0.87 -6.53 -6.06
N GLU A 124 1.03 -7.10 -4.87
CA GLU A 124 2.28 -7.75 -4.42
C GLU A 124 2.68 -8.91 -5.33
N MET A 125 1.72 -9.78 -5.71
CA MET A 125 2.02 -10.92 -6.60
C MET A 125 2.20 -10.51 -8.07
N SER A 126 1.86 -9.27 -8.44
CA SER A 126 1.77 -8.87 -9.84
C SER A 126 3.10 -8.99 -10.57
N GLN A 127 4.22 -8.69 -9.90
CA GLN A 127 5.53 -8.56 -10.53
C GLN A 127 5.47 -7.68 -11.80
N GLY A 128 4.64 -6.63 -11.79
CA GLY A 128 4.40 -5.75 -12.93
C GLY A 128 3.51 -6.34 -14.04
N ARG A 129 2.92 -7.53 -13.86
CA ARG A 129 2.01 -8.11 -14.86
C ARG A 129 0.69 -7.35 -14.92
N ARG A 130 0.38 -6.82 -16.11
CA ARG A 130 -0.86 -6.08 -16.40
C ARG A 130 -2.13 -6.81 -15.96
N ALA A 131 -2.25 -8.10 -16.25
CA ALA A 131 -3.46 -8.87 -15.94
C ALA A 131 -3.76 -8.88 -14.43
N THR A 132 -2.73 -9.08 -13.61
CA THR A 132 -2.88 -9.09 -12.16
C THR A 132 -3.14 -7.69 -11.59
N LEU A 133 -2.48 -6.65 -12.12
CA LEU A 133 -2.75 -5.27 -11.70
C LEU A 133 -4.17 -4.82 -12.05
N ILE A 134 -4.79 -5.36 -13.11
CA ILE A 134 -6.20 -5.11 -13.41
C ILE A 134 -7.10 -5.67 -12.29
N GLU A 135 -6.78 -6.85 -11.76
CA GLU A 135 -7.53 -7.41 -10.63
C GLU A 135 -7.33 -6.61 -9.34
N ALA A 136 -6.11 -6.11 -9.08
CA ALA A 136 -5.86 -5.19 -7.98
C ALA A 136 -6.71 -3.91 -8.08
N VAL A 137 -6.76 -3.29 -9.27
CA VAL A 137 -7.59 -2.10 -9.53
C VAL A 137 -9.07 -2.38 -9.26
N LYS A 138 -9.62 -3.50 -9.73
CA LYS A 138 -11.02 -3.88 -9.48
C LYS A 138 -11.30 -4.02 -7.99
N ALA A 139 -10.39 -4.66 -7.26
CA ALA A 139 -10.53 -4.88 -5.83
C ALA A 139 -10.51 -3.55 -5.04
N TYR A 140 -9.58 -2.64 -5.34
CA TYR A 140 -9.57 -1.31 -4.71
C TYR A 140 -10.82 -0.48 -5.04
N GLN A 141 -11.31 -0.55 -6.28
CA GLN A 141 -12.56 0.11 -6.67
C GLN A 141 -13.76 -0.46 -5.91
N ALA A 142 -13.80 -1.77 -5.68
CA ALA A 142 -14.82 -2.41 -4.88
C ALA A 142 -14.76 -1.94 -3.41
N ALA A 143 -13.57 -1.84 -2.81
CA ALA A 143 -13.40 -1.30 -1.46
C ALA A 143 -13.86 0.16 -1.36
N LEU A 144 -13.53 1.00 -2.36
CA LEU A 144 -13.93 2.41 -2.44
C LEU A 144 -15.44 2.61 -2.66
N TYR A 145 -16.21 1.56 -2.95
CA TYR A 145 -17.67 1.65 -2.94
C TYR A 145 -18.21 1.90 -1.53
N THR A 146 -17.64 1.25 -0.51
CA THR A 146 -18.03 1.41 0.90
C THR A 146 -17.16 2.44 1.63
N PHE A 147 -15.83 2.34 1.50
CA PHE A 147 -14.92 3.26 2.17
C PHE A 147 -14.97 4.63 1.51
N LYS A 148 -15.56 5.60 2.23
CA LYS A 148 -15.65 7.00 1.82
C LYS A 148 -14.77 7.86 2.71
N LYS A 149 -14.35 9.00 2.18
CA LYS A 149 -13.55 9.98 2.92
C LYS A 149 -14.22 10.42 4.23
N GLU A 150 -15.54 10.56 4.22
CA GLU A 150 -16.31 11.10 5.34
C GLU A 150 -16.54 10.07 6.46
N THR A 151 -16.57 8.78 6.12
CA THR A 151 -16.90 7.69 7.07
C THR A 151 -15.69 6.84 7.44
N HIS A 152 -14.76 6.65 6.50
CA HIS A 152 -13.58 5.80 6.64
C HIS A 152 -12.36 6.52 6.02
N PRO A 153 -11.98 7.71 6.53
CA PRO A 153 -10.98 8.57 5.88
C PRO A 153 -9.67 7.83 5.59
N GLU A 154 -9.14 7.09 6.55
CA GLU A 154 -7.84 6.41 6.44
C GLU A 154 -7.88 5.23 5.45
N LEU A 155 -8.91 4.38 5.52
CA LEU A 155 -9.10 3.27 4.59
C LEU A 155 -9.38 3.76 3.17
N PHE A 156 -10.11 4.86 3.02
CA PHE A 156 -10.31 5.54 1.75
C PHE A 156 -8.96 6.02 1.17
N ALA A 157 -8.14 6.72 1.97
CA ALA A 157 -6.85 7.23 1.52
C ALA A 157 -5.87 6.10 1.17
N LEU A 158 -5.89 5.00 1.92
CA LEU A 158 -5.09 3.81 1.65
C LEU A 158 -5.50 3.17 0.32
N ALA A 159 -6.80 2.94 0.12
CA ALA A 159 -7.33 2.38 -1.11
C ALA A 159 -7.04 3.28 -2.34
N GLN A 160 -7.17 4.60 -2.20
CA GLN A 160 -6.83 5.56 -3.26
C GLN A 160 -5.33 5.53 -3.59
N THR A 161 -4.45 5.50 -2.58
CA THR A 161 -3.00 5.45 -2.79
C THR A 161 -2.59 4.17 -3.52
N ASN A 162 -3.14 3.04 -3.10
CA ASN A 162 -2.85 1.76 -3.73
C ASN A 162 -3.45 1.65 -5.14
N LEU A 163 -4.66 2.18 -5.36
CA LEU A 163 -5.26 2.28 -6.68
C LEU A 163 -4.38 3.09 -7.65
N ALA A 164 -3.85 4.23 -7.19
CA ALA A 164 -2.93 5.04 -7.98
C ALA A 164 -1.65 4.27 -8.32
N LEU A 165 -1.05 3.60 -7.33
CA LEU A 165 0.17 2.82 -7.54
C LEU A 165 -0.04 1.67 -8.54
N ALA A 166 -1.17 0.96 -8.44
CA ALA A 166 -1.54 -0.08 -9.40
C ALA A 166 -1.67 0.48 -10.82
N TYR A 167 -2.21 1.68 -11.00
CA TYR A 167 -2.27 2.33 -12.33
C TYR A 167 -0.90 2.78 -12.83
N LEU A 168 -0.07 3.38 -11.98
CA LEU A 168 1.25 3.91 -12.36
C LEU A 168 2.23 2.80 -12.74
N THR A 169 2.14 1.64 -12.08
CA THR A 169 3.00 0.48 -12.34
C THR A 169 2.48 -0.44 -13.44
N MET A 170 1.25 -0.23 -13.92
CA MET A 170 0.67 -1.06 -14.96
C MET A 170 1.33 -0.82 -16.33
N PRO A 171 1.87 -1.87 -16.99
CA PRO A 171 2.49 -1.72 -18.29
C PRO A 171 1.54 -1.10 -19.33
N MET A 172 2.08 -0.14 -20.10
CA MET A 172 1.42 0.47 -21.24
C MET A 172 1.47 -0.49 -22.43
N ARG A 173 0.34 -0.73 -23.10
CA ARG A 173 0.27 -1.47 -24.37
C ARG A 173 -0.29 -0.62 -25.51
N GLU A 174 -1.15 0.35 -25.19
CA GLU A 174 -1.81 1.20 -26.17
C GLU A 174 -1.77 2.66 -25.73
N ALA A 175 -1.93 3.61 -26.66
CA ALA A 175 -1.90 5.04 -26.35
C ALA A 175 -3.02 5.46 -25.37
N SER A 176 -4.18 4.79 -25.43
CA SER A 176 -5.32 4.99 -24.54
C SER A 176 -4.99 4.74 -23.06
N ASP A 177 -3.99 3.91 -22.78
CA ASP A 177 -3.56 3.58 -21.43
C ASP A 177 -2.99 4.77 -20.66
N GLN A 178 -2.57 5.84 -21.35
CA GLN A 178 -2.07 7.07 -20.72
C GLN A 178 -3.13 7.75 -19.84
N LEU A 179 -4.42 7.54 -20.12
CA LEU A 179 -5.52 8.07 -19.32
C LEU A 179 -5.44 7.60 -17.85
N ARG A 180 -4.86 6.41 -17.61
CA ARG A 180 -4.69 5.84 -16.26
C ARG A 180 -3.78 6.70 -15.37
N LYS A 181 -2.83 7.44 -15.95
CA LYS A 181 -1.97 8.35 -15.19
C LYS A 181 -2.75 9.53 -14.61
N GLY A 182 -3.72 10.06 -15.36
CA GLY A 182 -4.61 11.11 -14.86
C GLY A 182 -5.47 10.61 -13.69
N ILE A 183 -5.99 9.39 -13.79
CA ILE A 183 -6.74 8.75 -12.69
C ILE A 183 -5.83 8.57 -11.46
N ALA A 184 -4.59 8.09 -11.64
CA ALA A 184 -3.65 7.93 -10.55
C ALA A 184 -3.32 9.26 -9.84
N VAL A 185 -3.09 10.33 -10.62
CA VAL A 185 -2.87 11.68 -10.07
C VAL A 185 -4.07 12.14 -9.24
N GLN A 186 -5.31 11.93 -9.73
CA GLN A 186 -6.50 12.28 -8.97
C GLN A 186 -6.62 11.45 -7.68
N SER A 187 -6.41 10.14 -7.75
CA SER A 187 -6.43 9.27 -6.57
C SER A 187 -5.42 9.68 -5.52
N LEU A 188 -4.18 10.06 -5.91
CA LEU A 188 -3.18 10.55 -4.97
C LEU A 188 -3.58 11.90 -4.36
N ARG A 189 -4.18 12.80 -5.13
CA ARG A 189 -4.73 14.06 -4.60
C ARG A 189 -5.84 13.80 -3.58
N GLU A 190 -6.75 12.86 -3.85
CA GLU A 190 -7.80 12.47 -2.89
C GLU A 190 -7.21 11.93 -1.59
N ALA A 191 -6.22 11.04 -1.67
CA ALA A 191 -5.52 10.51 -0.49
C ALA A 191 -4.85 11.62 0.33
N LEU A 192 -4.21 12.60 -0.34
CA LEU A 192 -3.57 13.76 0.28
C LEU A 192 -4.55 14.77 0.89
N THR A 193 -5.87 14.61 0.69
CA THR A 193 -6.86 15.37 1.46
C THR A 193 -7.11 14.81 2.86
N VAL A 194 -6.69 13.56 3.10
CA VAL A 194 -6.79 12.85 4.38
C VAL A 194 -5.43 12.78 5.05
N TYR A 195 -4.42 12.25 4.36
CA TYR A 195 -3.07 12.22 4.89
C TYR A 195 -2.52 13.64 4.99
N ARG A 196 -1.93 13.95 6.14
CA ARG A 196 -1.33 15.25 6.44
C ARG A 196 0.03 15.04 7.08
N PRO A 197 0.97 15.99 6.92
CA PRO A 197 2.34 15.81 7.41
C PRO A 197 2.42 15.73 8.95
N ASP A 198 1.47 16.32 9.67
CA ASP A 198 1.41 16.36 11.13
C ASP A 198 0.79 15.11 11.78
N THR A 199 -0.11 14.43 11.07
CA THR A 199 -0.87 13.27 11.58
C THR A 199 -0.47 11.95 10.93
N HIS A 200 -0.02 12.00 9.67
CA HIS A 200 0.33 10.84 8.85
C HIS A 200 1.62 11.10 8.05
N PRO A 201 2.74 11.47 8.71
CA PRO A 201 3.95 11.94 8.04
C PRO A 201 4.48 10.96 6.98
N GLU A 202 4.45 9.66 7.28
CA GLU A 202 4.95 8.61 6.38
C GLU A 202 4.05 8.43 5.16
N GLN A 203 2.73 8.27 5.37
CA GLN A 203 1.76 8.08 4.30
C GLN A 203 1.65 9.32 3.42
N TRP A 204 1.67 10.51 4.02
CA TRP A 204 1.69 11.78 3.31
C TRP A 204 2.94 11.90 2.43
N SER A 205 4.12 11.60 2.96
CA SER A 205 5.38 11.67 2.21
C SER A 205 5.39 10.67 1.04
N SER A 206 4.89 9.45 1.26
CA SER A 206 4.77 8.43 0.22
C SER A 206 3.78 8.85 -0.89
N ALA A 207 2.60 9.34 -0.52
CA ALA A 207 1.60 9.81 -1.49
C ALA A 207 2.08 11.04 -2.27
N GLN A 208 2.77 12.00 -1.64
CA GLN A 208 3.38 13.13 -2.33
C GLN A 208 4.47 12.70 -3.31
N LEU A 209 5.34 11.76 -2.91
CA LEU A 209 6.41 11.26 -3.78
C LEU A 209 5.82 10.61 -5.03
N ASN A 210 4.79 9.78 -4.86
CA ASN A 210 4.07 9.16 -5.98
C ASN A 210 3.38 10.19 -6.86
N LEU A 211 2.83 11.27 -6.28
CA LEU A 211 2.20 12.35 -7.03
C LEU A 211 3.22 13.13 -7.87
N ALA A 212 4.36 13.50 -7.28
CA ALA A 212 5.45 14.19 -7.97
C ALA A 212 6.00 13.35 -9.14
N ASN A 213 6.23 12.06 -8.91
CA ASN A 213 6.66 11.11 -9.95
C ASN A 213 5.61 11.01 -11.07
N ALA A 214 4.32 10.93 -10.72
CA ALA A 214 3.24 10.81 -11.70
C ALA A 214 3.09 12.08 -12.57
N LEU A 215 3.21 13.26 -11.95
CA LEU A 215 3.13 14.56 -12.65
C LEU A 215 4.25 14.73 -13.67
N GLN A 216 5.47 14.29 -13.35
CA GLN A 216 6.63 14.38 -14.26
C GLN A 216 6.39 13.69 -15.61
N TYR A 217 5.63 12.60 -15.62
CA TYR A 217 5.40 11.79 -16.83
C TYR A 217 3.94 11.81 -17.31
N LEU A 218 3.11 12.73 -16.80
CA LEU A 218 1.70 12.86 -17.17
C LEU A 218 1.59 13.54 -18.54
N PRO A 219 1.04 12.87 -19.58
CA PRO A 219 0.74 13.54 -20.84
C PRO A 219 -0.34 14.59 -20.61
N SER A 220 0.00 15.85 -20.88
CA SER A 220 -0.82 17.02 -20.54
C SER A 220 -0.55 18.16 -21.52
N THR A 221 -1.52 19.04 -21.71
CA THR A 221 -1.34 20.34 -22.40
C THR A 221 -0.62 21.37 -21.53
N HIS A 222 -0.40 21.05 -20.25
CA HIS A 222 0.25 21.88 -19.22
C HIS A 222 1.47 21.17 -18.60
N PRO A 223 2.48 20.74 -19.40
CA PRO A 223 3.60 19.97 -18.89
C PRO A 223 4.53 20.80 -17.98
N VAL A 224 4.64 22.11 -18.22
CA VAL A 224 5.46 23.01 -17.41
C VAL A 224 4.87 23.12 -16.00
N GLU A 225 3.57 23.35 -15.90
CA GLU A 225 2.85 23.45 -14.62
C GLU A 225 2.94 22.14 -13.83
N ASN A 226 2.81 20.99 -14.49
CA ASN A 226 2.98 19.68 -13.86
C ASN A 226 4.40 19.49 -13.31
N LEU A 227 5.42 19.85 -14.09
CA LEU A 227 6.82 19.73 -13.66
C LEU A 227 7.16 20.71 -12.53
N THR A 228 6.66 21.94 -12.58
CA THR A 228 6.80 22.92 -11.49
C THR A 228 6.19 22.37 -10.20
N GLN A 229 4.96 21.85 -10.28
CA GLN A 229 4.31 21.23 -9.13
C GLN A 229 5.08 20.01 -8.61
N ALA A 230 5.63 19.17 -9.50
CA ALA A 230 6.46 18.03 -9.06
C ALA A 230 7.71 18.50 -8.29
N VAL A 231 8.38 19.56 -8.77
CA VAL A 231 9.55 20.15 -8.09
C VAL A 231 9.18 20.68 -6.70
N GLU A 232 8.04 21.36 -6.56
CA GLU A 232 7.54 21.86 -5.27
C GLU A 232 7.29 20.70 -4.28
N LEU A 233 6.61 19.64 -4.74
CA LEU A 233 6.35 18.45 -3.91
C LEU A 233 7.66 17.75 -3.50
N TYR A 234 8.66 17.66 -4.38
CA TYR A 234 9.97 17.12 -4.01
C TYR A 234 10.66 17.98 -2.95
N GLU A 235 10.63 19.31 -3.05
CA GLU A 235 11.21 20.19 -2.03
C GLU A 235 10.51 20.01 -0.67
N GLU A 236 9.18 19.92 -0.66
CA GLU A 236 8.42 19.69 0.58
C GLU A 236 8.85 18.38 1.26
N ILE A 237 8.97 17.29 0.51
CA ILE A 237 9.42 16.00 1.05
C ILE A 237 10.86 16.08 1.56
N LEU A 238 11.77 16.68 0.77
CA LEU A 238 13.19 16.80 1.14
C LEU A 238 13.37 17.67 2.40
N SER A 239 12.51 18.66 2.63
CA SER A 239 12.56 19.53 3.81
C SER A 239 12.29 18.80 5.13
N MET A 240 11.59 17.67 5.09
CA MET A 240 11.22 16.88 6.27
C MET A 240 12.03 15.59 6.42
N ARG A 241 12.81 15.20 5.41
CA ARG A 241 13.66 14.00 5.45
C ARG A 241 15.09 14.35 5.82
N SER A 242 15.69 13.51 6.65
CA SER A 242 17.12 13.62 6.99
C SER A 242 17.96 12.86 5.96
N PRO A 243 18.92 13.51 5.26
CA PRO A 243 19.85 12.82 4.36
C PRO A 243 20.83 11.91 5.11
N ILE A 244 20.87 11.96 6.45
CA ILE A 244 21.72 11.09 7.28
C ILE A 244 21.01 9.76 7.58
N ASN A 245 19.69 9.81 7.83
CA ASN A 245 18.93 8.64 8.27
C ASN A 245 18.58 7.72 7.10
N ASP A 246 18.35 8.29 5.91
CA ASP A 246 18.10 7.54 4.67
C ASP A 246 18.81 8.23 3.48
N PRO A 247 20.15 8.07 3.36
CA PRO A 247 20.92 8.74 2.31
C PRO A 247 20.50 8.33 0.89
N LEU A 248 20.18 7.04 0.70
CA LEU A 248 19.75 6.49 -0.58
C LEU A 248 18.37 7.01 -0.99
N GLY A 249 17.37 6.93 -0.12
CA GLY A 249 16.03 7.42 -0.43
C GLY A 249 15.99 8.94 -0.64
N PHE A 250 16.75 9.71 0.16
CA PHE A 250 16.92 11.14 -0.08
C PHE A 250 17.50 11.42 -1.47
N SER A 251 18.55 10.69 -1.86
CA SER A 251 19.22 10.87 -3.16
C SER A 251 18.35 10.45 -4.35
N ARG A 252 17.46 9.45 -4.19
CA ARG A 252 16.45 9.10 -5.20
C ARG A 252 15.46 10.24 -5.45
N ILE A 253 15.06 10.94 -4.40
CA ILE A 253 14.19 12.12 -4.53
C ILE A 253 14.94 13.27 -5.22
N GLU A 254 16.19 13.52 -4.83
CA GLU A 254 17.03 14.52 -5.52
C GLU A 254 17.23 14.22 -7.01
N ALA A 255 17.44 12.95 -7.36
CA ALA A 255 17.57 12.51 -8.74
C ALA A 255 16.29 12.77 -9.56
N ASN A 256 15.13 12.43 -9.00
CA ASN A 256 13.84 12.66 -9.66
C ASN A 256 13.56 14.17 -9.84
N GLN A 257 13.90 14.96 -8.83
CA GLN A 257 13.78 16.41 -8.90
C GLN A 257 14.75 17.03 -9.91
N ALA A 258 16.00 16.55 -9.99
CA ALA A 258 16.97 16.98 -10.98
C ALA A 258 16.46 16.76 -12.41
N ASN A 259 15.82 15.61 -12.67
CA ASN A 259 15.19 15.34 -13.95
C ASN A 259 14.05 16.33 -14.26
N ALA A 260 13.19 16.63 -13.28
CA ALA A 260 12.12 17.61 -13.46
C ALA A 260 12.66 19.01 -13.79
N LEU A 261 13.69 19.44 -13.07
CA LEU A 261 14.37 20.73 -13.28
C LEU A 261 15.04 20.80 -14.65
N ALA A 262 15.66 19.71 -15.11
CA ALA A 262 16.28 19.64 -16.44
C ALA A 262 15.23 19.77 -17.56
N HIS A 263 14.05 19.15 -17.39
CA HIS A 263 12.94 19.32 -18.33
C HIS A 263 12.36 20.74 -18.33
N LEU A 264 12.44 21.45 -17.21
CA LEU A 264 12.08 22.87 -17.10
C LEU A 264 13.15 23.83 -17.64
N GLY A 265 14.32 23.33 -18.06
CA GLY A 265 15.46 24.18 -18.48
C GLY A 265 16.21 24.84 -17.32
N ILE A 266 15.97 24.41 -16.07
CA ILE A 266 16.62 24.97 -14.88
C ILE A 266 17.92 24.19 -14.60
N PHE A 267 18.85 24.26 -15.55
CA PHE A 267 20.03 23.39 -15.61
C PHE A 267 20.97 23.50 -14.41
N SER A 268 21.22 24.70 -13.88
CA SER A 268 22.15 24.87 -12.76
C SER A 268 21.69 24.12 -11.50
N HIS A 269 20.39 24.19 -11.17
CA HIS A 269 19.81 23.48 -10.02
C HIS A 269 19.72 21.97 -10.29
N ALA A 270 19.34 21.58 -11.51
CA ALA A 270 19.30 20.18 -11.92
C ALA A 270 20.67 19.50 -11.75
N LYS A 271 21.73 20.16 -12.25
CA LYS A 271 23.12 19.68 -12.18
C LYS A 271 23.60 19.51 -10.73
N GLN A 272 23.34 20.49 -9.87
CA GLN A 272 23.74 20.41 -8.46
C GLN A 272 23.10 19.20 -7.78
N LYS A 273 21.78 19.01 -7.93
CA LYS A 273 21.05 17.89 -7.32
C LYS A 273 21.48 16.54 -7.91
N ALA A 274 21.62 16.45 -9.24
CA ALA A 274 22.12 15.24 -9.90
C ALA A 274 23.53 14.86 -9.43
N GLN A 275 24.43 15.82 -9.25
CA GLN A 275 25.79 15.54 -8.75
C GLN A 275 25.78 15.01 -7.32
N ARG A 276 24.96 15.59 -6.42
CA ARG A 276 24.81 15.08 -5.04
C ARG A 276 24.28 13.66 -5.01
N ALA A 277 23.19 13.40 -5.73
CA ALA A 277 22.60 12.07 -5.82
C ALA A 277 23.58 11.04 -6.42
N LEU A 278 24.31 11.42 -7.47
CA LEU A 278 25.31 10.58 -8.12
C LEU A 278 26.44 10.18 -7.17
N SER A 279 26.94 11.10 -6.34
CA SER A 279 27.96 10.78 -5.34
C SER A 279 27.48 9.73 -4.36
N VAL A 280 26.23 9.82 -3.90
CA VAL A 280 25.64 8.83 -2.99
C VAL A 280 25.41 7.50 -3.69
N PHE A 281 24.86 7.48 -4.91
CA PHE A 281 24.68 6.23 -5.67
C PHE A 281 26.00 5.50 -5.91
N LYS A 282 27.08 6.21 -6.22
CA LYS A 282 28.41 5.61 -6.33
C LYS A 282 28.92 5.03 -5.01
N LEU A 283 28.71 5.75 -3.91
CA LEU A 283 29.12 5.30 -2.58
C LEU A 283 28.42 4.00 -2.16
N TYR A 284 27.14 3.86 -2.51
CA TYR A 284 26.30 2.72 -2.14
C TYR A 284 26.23 1.62 -3.23
N GLY A 285 26.92 1.80 -4.36
CA GLY A 285 26.95 0.79 -5.44
C GLY A 285 25.69 0.70 -6.29
N GLU A 286 24.86 1.75 -6.33
CA GLU A 286 23.66 1.83 -7.18
C GLU A 286 24.04 2.16 -8.63
N VAL A 287 24.59 1.16 -9.35
CA VAL A 287 25.20 1.34 -10.69
C VAL A 287 24.22 1.93 -11.71
N ASP A 288 23.03 1.34 -11.88
CA ASP A 288 22.05 1.77 -12.89
C ASP A 288 21.57 3.21 -12.64
N SER A 289 21.36 3.57 -11.37
CA SER A 289 20.96 4.91 -10.96
C SER A 289 22.08 5.93 -11.22
N ALA A 290 23.33 5.55 -10.99
CA ALA A 290 24.49 6.38 -11.28
C ALA A 290 24.69 6.59 -12.79
N GLU A 291 24.52 5.55 -13.61
CA GLU A 291 24.58 5.65 -15.08
C GLU A 291 23.49 6.57 -15.63
N SER A 292 22.26 6.44 -15.10
CA SER A 292 21.14 7.30 -15.49
C SER A 292 21.41 8.79 -15.20
N LEU A 293 22.00 9.10 -14.03
CA LEU A 293 22.38 10.47 -13.69
C LEU A 293 23.58 10.99 -14.49
N HIS A 294 24.50 10.11 -14.88
CA HIS A 294 25.57 10.48 -15.81
C HIS A 294 25.00 10.93 -17.16
N ALA A 295 24.10 10.14 -17.74
CA ALA A 295 23.44 10.49 -19.00
C ALA A 295 22.66 11.81 -18.89
N LEU A 296 21.97 12.06 -17.77
CA LEU A 296 21.28 13.33 -17.53
C LEU A 296 22.27 14.52 -17.50
N LEU A 297 23.41 14.37 -16.83
CA LEU A 297 24.42 15.42 -16.72
C LEU A 297 25.04 15.76 -18.08
N ASP A 298 25.29 14.74 -18.91
CA ASP A 298 25.81 14.93 -20.27
C ASP A 298 24.79 15.67 -21.15
N GLN A 299 23.50 15.28 -21.09
CA GLN A 299 22.42 15.97 -21.79
C GLN A 299 22.28 17.45 -21.37
N ILE A 300 22.41 17.73 -20.08
CA ILE A 300 22.39 19.11 -19.58
C ILE A 300 23.56 19.91 -20.19
N ALA A 301 24.77 19.34 -20.20
CA ALA A 301 25.96 20.00 -20.74
C ALA A 301 25.83 20.30 -22.25
N GLU A 302 25.26 19.37 -23.02
CA GLU A 302 25.00 19.57 -24.45
C GLU A 302 24.00 20.71 -24.70
N LYS A 303 22.91 20.78 -23.91
CA LYS A 303 21.93 21.87 -24.04
C LYS A 303 22.49 23.23 -23.64
N GLU A 304 23.27 23.31 -22.57
CA GLU A 304 23.95 24.55 -22.16
C GLU A 304 24.91 25.06 -23.25
N GLN A 305 25.58 24.16 -23.99
CA GLN A 305 26.43 24.54 -25.13
C GLN A 305 25.61 25.07 -26.32
N GLN A 306 24.43 24.49 -26.58
CA GLN A 306 23.55 24.95 -27.65
C GLN A 306 22.93 26.33 -27.37
N GLU A 307 22.66 26.66 -26.10
CA GLU A 307 22.14 27.98 -25.71
C GLU A 307 23.22 29.09 -25.76
N GLN A 308 24.50 28.71 -25.79
CA GLN A 308 25.64 29.61 -25.85
C GLN A 308 26.19 29.84 -27.27
N ALA A 309 25.72 29.07 -28.26
CA ALA A 309 26.15 29.11 -29.66
C ALA A 309 25.23 29.98 -30.53
#